data_AF-A0A9E4EHA7-F1
#
_entry.id   AF-A0A9E4EHA7-F1
#
_cell.length_a   1.000
_cell.length_b   1.000
_cell.length_c   1.000
_cell.angle_alpha   90.00
_cell.angle_beta   90.00
_cell.angle_gamma   90.00
#
_symmetry.space_group_name_H-M   'P 1'
#
loop_
_entity.id
_entity.type
_entity.pdbx_description
1 polymer ?
#
loop_
_entity_poly.entity_id
_entity_poly.type
_entity_poly.pdbx_seq_one_letter_code
_entity_poly.pdbx_strand_id
1 'polypeptide(L)'
;MALRESVRRRHGSDADTAADLDMATGRGRETGHVPHGPFLASLAEAVAGWRWDEVATLRRRGIDELGIQETRDAILVGSGFNGITRVADAIGIRTDPWTEEASVELRARHGIDSFAPAAKWSA
;
A
#
# COMPACT_ATOMS: atom_id res chain seq x y z
N MET A 1 -12.35 0.38 26.02
CA MET A 1 -11.41 1.52 26.20
C MET A 1 -9.95 1.14 25.97
N ALA A 2 -9.48 -0.05 26.36
CA ALA A 2 -8.06 -0.45 26.25
C ALA A 2 -7.46 -0.45 24.82
N LEU A 3 -8.25 -0.78 23.79
CA LEU A 3 -7.77 -0.82 22.40
C LEU A 3 -7.42 0.56 21.82
N ARG A 4 -8.09 1.63 22.33
CA ARG A 4 -7.92 3.00 21.84
C ARG A 4 -6.62 3.63 22.35
N GLU A 5 -6.19 3.28 23.56
CA GLU A 5 -4.90 3.73 24.10
C GLU A 5 -3.72 2.98 23.46
N SER A 6 -3.88 1.70 23.09
CA SER A 6 -2.81 0.93 22.44
C SER A 6 -2.46 1.44 21.04
N VAL A 7 -3.44 1.98 20.29
CA VAL A 7 -3.19 2.61 18.98
C VAL A 7 -2.48 3.96 19.16
N ARG A 8 -2.86 4.74 20.18
CA ARG A 8 -2.27 6.06 20.45
C ARG A 8 -0.84 6.00 20.96
N ARG A 9 -0.48 4.97 21.74
CA ARG A 9 0.87 4.82 22.33
C ARG A 9 1.98 4.47 21.33
N ARG A 10 1.67 3.92 20.15
CA ARG A 10 2.68 3.60 19.12
C ARG A 10 3.03 4.76 18.18
N HIS A 11 2.28 5.86 18.19
CA HIS A 11 2.50 7.00 17.29
C HIS A 11 3.46 8.06 17.85
N GLY A 12 4.03 7.87 19.04
CA GLY A 12 4.91 8.84 19.69
C GLY A 12 6.33 8.33 19.89
N SER A 13 7.09 8.13 18.80
CA SER A 13 8.58 8.15 18.78
C SER A 13 9.20 7.71 17.45
N ASP A 14 8.44 7.02 16.60
CA ASP A 14 8.99 6.25 15.47
C ASP A 14 8.93 7.00 14.13
N ALA A 15 9.24 8.30 14.14
CA ALA A 15 9.31 9.08 12.90
C ALA A 15 10.40 8.57 11.94
N ASP A 16 11.44 7.90 12.48
CA ASP A 16 12.59 7.37 11.74
C ASP A 16 12.37 5.96 11.16
N THR A 17 11.25 5.30 11.53
CA THR A 17 10.85 3.97 11.03
C THR A 17 9.53 4.00 10.25
N ALA A 18 8.89 5.17 10.13
CA ALA A 18 7.71 5.33 9.30
C ALA A 18 8.10 5.16 7.83
N ALA A 19 7.38 4.26 7.14
CA ALA A 19 7.51 4.11 5.70
C ALA A 19 7.15 5.42 5.00
N ASP A 20 7.97 5.83 4.04
CA ASP A 20 7.71 7.01 3.22
C ASP A 20 6.60 6.71 2.21
N LEU A 21 5.43 7.32 2.41
CA LEU A 21 4.29 7.18 1.52
C LEU A 21 4.49 7.89 0.17
N ASP A 22 5.44 8.83 0.07
CA ASP A 22 5.76 9.45 -1.21
C ASP A 22 6.34 8.41 -2.18
N MET A 23 7.12 7.43 -1.70
CA MET A 23 7.59 6.32 -2.53
C MET A 23 6.43 5.52 -3.13
N ALA A 24 5.43 5.16 -2.31
CA ALA A 24 4.27 4.38 -2.75
C ALA A 24 3.35 5.15 -3.72
N THR A 25 3.43 6.48 -3.74
CA THR A 25 2.62 7.35 -4.61
C THR A 25 3.39 7.86 -5.84
N GLY A 26 4.60 7.34 -6.07
CA GLY A 26 5.45 7.73 -7.20
C GLY A 26 6.08 9.13 -7.05
N ARG A 27 6.03 9.71 -5.85
CA ARG A 27 6.58 11.04 -5.51
C ARG A 27 7.96 10.96 -4.84
N GLY A 28 8.26 9.81 -4.24
CA GLY A 28 9.53 9.53 -3.55
C GLY A 28 10.63 9.09 -4.52
N ARG A 29 11.89 9.22 -4.09
CA ARG A 29 13.07 8.93 -4.94
C ARG A 29 13.93 7.77 -4.45
N GLU A 30 13.62 7.21 -3.28
CA GLU A 30 14.45 6.20 -2.61
C GLU A 30 13.63 4.97 -2.19
N THR A 31 14.14 4.18 -1.24
CA THR A 31 13.50 2.94 -0.77
C THR A 31 12.27 3.18 0.11
N GLY A 32 12.02 4.44 0.47
CA GLY A 32 10.97 4.82 1.41
C GLY A 32 11.10 4.18 2.79
N HIS A 33 12.35 3.97 3.23
CA HIS A 33 12.72 3.28 4.47
C HIS A 33 12.28 1.80 4.53
N VAL A 34 11.92 1.21 3.39
CA VAL A 34 11.55 -0.21 3.27
C VAL A 34 12.68 -0.96 2.56
N PRO A 35 13.27 -2.01 3.17
CA PRO A 35 14.20 -2.89 2.47
C PRO A 35 13.60 -3.41 1.16
N HIS A 36 14.36 -3.29 0.07
CA HIS A 36 13.90 -3.63 -1.29
C HIS A 36 12.66 -2.85 -1.77
N GLY A 37 12.37 -1.69 -1.18
CA GLY A 37 11.19 -0.86 -1.48
C GLY A 37 10.88 -0.67 -2.97
N PRO A 38 11.84 -0.26 -3.83
CA PRO A 38 11.57 -0.03 -5.25
C PRO A 38 11.20 -1.32 -6.00
N PHE A 39 11.79 -2.45 -5.62
CA PHE A 39 11.42 -3.76 -6.17
C PHE A 39 10.00 -4.15 -5.73
N LEU A 40 9.69 -4.00 -4.44
CA LEU A 40 8.37 -4.32 -3.89
C LEU A 40 7.27 -3.44 -4.49
N ALA A 41 7.54 -2.14 -4.71
CA ALA A 41 6.63 -1.22 -5.39
C ALA A 41 6.38 -1.67 -6.84
N SER A 42 7.45 -1.95 -7.59
CA SER A 42 7.32 -2.45 -8.97
C SER A 42 6.50 -3.74 -9.05
N LEU A 43 6.73 -4.67 -8.11
CA LEU A 43 5.98 -5.92 -8.02
C LEU A 43 4.50 -5.68 -7.70
N ALA A 44 4.20 -4.80 -6.75
CA ALA A 44 2.84 -4.43 -6.38
C ALA A 44 2.10 -3.76 -7.55
N GLU A 45 2.75 -2.84 -8.26
CA GLU A 45 2.18 -2.20 -9.45
C GLU A 45 1.94 -3.20 -10.58
N ALA A 46 2.85 -4.15 -10.81
CA ALA A 46 2.68 -5.19 -11.83
C ALA A 46 1.47 -6.09 -11.51
N VAL A 47 1.31 -6.48 -10.24
CA VAL A 47 0.15 -7.25 -9.75
C VAL A 47 -1.14 -6.44 -9.86
N ALA A 48 -1.15 -5.19 -9.42
CA ALA A 48 -2.32 -4.32 -9.47
C ALA A 48 -2.77 -4.03 -10.91
N GLY A 49 -1.82 -3.89 -11.83
CA GLY A 49 -2.03 -3.64 -13.26
C GLY A 49 -2.22 -4.87 -14.12
N TRP A 50 -2.29 -6.09 -13.55
CA TRP A 50 -2.50 -7.35 -14.29
C TRP A 50 -1.41 -7.60 -15.35
N ARG A 51 -0.18 -7.11 -15.13
CA ARG A 51 0.96 -7.20 -16.05
C ARG A 51 1.69 -8.53 -15.87
N TRP A 52 1.06 -9.64 -16.29
CA TRP A 52 1.51 -10.99 -15.93
C TRP A 52 2.92 -11.36 -16.39
N ASP A 53 3.37 -10.87 -17.55
CA ASP A 53 4.73 -11.08 -18.04
C ASP A 53 5.77 -10.37 -17.16
N GLU A 54 5.42 -9.18 -16.67
CA GLU A 54 6.24 -8.41 -15.74
C GLU A 54 6.26 -9.07 -14.36
N VAL A 55 5.10 -9.52 -13.85
CA VAL A 55 5.02 -10.32 -12.61
C VAL A 55 5.88 -11.57 -12.70
N ALA A 56 5.86 -12.29 -13.82
CA ALA A 56 6.68 -13.48 -14.00
C ALA A 56 8.18 -13.16 -13.96
N THR A 57 8.57 -12.03 -14.54
CA THR A 57 9.96 -11.54 -14.54
C THR A 57 10.41 -11.10 -13.15
N LEU A 58 9.62 -10.27 -12.47
CA LEU A 58 9.89 -9.81 -11.11
C LEU A 58 9.88 -10.96 -10.10
N ARG A 59 9.01 -11.96 -10.28
CA ARG A 59 9.00 -13.17 -9.43
C ARG A 59 10.30 -13.96 -9.55
N ARG A 60 10.81 -14.19 -10.76
CA ARG A 60 12.11 -14.89 -10.94
C ARG A 60 13.23 -14.11 -10.26
N ARG A 61 13.31 -12.81 -10.54
CA ARG A 61 14.28 -11.91 -9.91
C ARG A 61 14.18 -11.89 -8.39
N GLY A 62 12.97 -11.84 -7.84
CA GLY A 62 12.74 -11.88 -6.39
C GLY A 62 13.19 -13.20 -5.77
N ILE A 63 12.97 -14.34 -6.43
CA ILE A 63 13.44 -15.64 -5.92
C ILE A 63 14.96 -15.63 -5.80
N ASP A 64 15.67 -15.02 -6.75
CA ASP A 64 17.12 -14.91 -6.74
C ASP A 64 17.63 -13.89 -5.68
N GLU A 65 16.92 -12.77 -5.48
CA GLU A 65 17.34 -11.69 -4.58
C GLU A 65 16.92 -11.87 -3.11
N LEU A 66 15.71 -12.39 -2.87
CA LEU A 66 15.04 -12.44 -1.57
C LEU A 66 14.85 -13.86 -1.06
N GLY A 67 14.76 -14.84 -1.96
CA GLY A 67 14.34 -16.19 -1.66
C GLY A 67 12.90 -16.47 -2.07
N ILE A 68 12.60 -17.77 -2.16
CA ILE A 68 11.33 -18.28 -2.69
C ILE A 68 10.14 -17.95 -1.79
N GLN A 69 10.30 -17.98 -0.47
CA GLN A 69 9.18 -17.77 0.47
C GLN A 69 8.86 -16.28 0.56
N GLU A 70 9.88 -15.46 0.73
CA GLU A 70 9.83 -14.01 0.81
C GLU A 70 9.16 -13.41 -0.43
N THR A 71 9.52 -13.92 -1.62
CA THR A 71 8.89 -13.50 -2.88
C THR A 71 7.42 -13.90 -2.97
N ARG A 72 7.08 -15.12 -2.51
CA ARG A 72 5.69 -15.59 -2.50
C ARG A 72 4.84 -14.75 -1.55
N ASP A 73 5.36 -14.45 -0.37
CA ASP A 73 4.66 -13.63 0.62
C ASP A 73 4.42 -12.20 0.09
N ALA A 74 5.42 -11.59 -0.55
CA ALA A 74 5.26 -10.28 -1.19
C ALA A 74 4.15 -10.29 -2.26
N ILE A 75 4.12 -11.31 -3.13
CA ILE A 75 3.08 -11.47 -4.15
C ILE A 75 1.71 -11.69 -3.52
N LEU A 76 1.62 -12.51 -2.46
CA LEU A 76 0.39 -12.80 -1.74
C LEU A 76 -0.19 -11.52 -1.14
N VAL A 77 0.64 -10.72 -0.45
CA VAL A 77 0.23 -9.44 0.13
C VAL A 77 -0.27 -8.49 -0.96
N GLY A 78 0.51 -8.27 -2.02
CA GLY A 78 0.13 -7.38 -3.12
C GLY A 78 -1.18 -7.83 -3.80
N SER A 79 -1.35 -9.13 -4.02
CA SER A 79 -2.56 -9.69 -4.64
C SER A 79 -3.77 -9.58 -3.71
N GLY A 80 -3.59 -9.80 -2.41
CA GLY A 80 -4.65 -9.71 -1.40
C GLY A 80 -5.22 -8.31 -1.30
N PHE A 81 -4.38 -7.28 -1.17
CA PHE A 81 -4.83 -5.88 -1.11
C PHE A 81 -5.48 -5.42 -2.41
N ASN A 82 -4.99 -5.90 -3.56
CA ASN A 82 -5.61 -5.66 -4.86
C ASN A 82 -7.02 -6.28 -4.95
N GLY A 83 -7.21 -7.49 -4.41
CA GLY A 83 -8.50 -8.18 -4.39
C GLY A 83 -9.52 -7.56 -3.42
N ILE A 84 -9.11 -7.32 -2.17
CA ILE A 84 -9.97 -6.77 -1.11
C ILE A 84 -10.51 -5.39 -1.50
N THR A 85 -9.68 -4.53 -2.11
CA THR A 85 -10.10 -3.22 -2.59
C THR A 85 -11.25 -3.32 -3.59
N ARG A 86 -11.18 -4.26 -4.55
CA ARG A 86 -12.27 -4.46 -5.52
C ARG A 86 -13.55 -4.96 -4.88
N VAL A 87 -13.44 -5.83 -3.88
CA VAL A 87 -14.62 -6.28 -3.12
C VAL A 87 -15.27 -5.09 -2.44
N ALA A 88 -14.49 -4.26 -1.73
CA ALA A 88 -14.98 -3.08 -1.04
C ALA A 88 -15.64 -2.08 -2.00
N ASP A 89 -15.03 -1.83 -3.15
CA ASP A 89 -15.58 -0.96 -4.20
C ASP A 89 -16.90 -1.53 -4.75
N ALA A 90 -16.98 -2.83 -5.02
CA ALA A 90 -18.16 -3.47 -5.60
C ALA A 90 -19.39 -3.44 -4.68
N ILE A 91 -19.19 -3.49 -3.36
CA ILE A 91 -20.28 -3.43 -2.37
C ILE A 91 -20.52 -2.02 -1.82
N GLY A 92 -19.72 -1.04 -2.25
CA GLY A 92 -19.86 0.36 -1.84
C GLY A 92 -19.49 0.64 -0.38
N ILE A 93 -18.55 -0.12 0.21
CA ILE A 93 -18.05 0.20 1.57
C ILE A 93 -17.41 1.59 1.55
N ARG A 94 -17.85 2.43 2.46
CA ARG A 94 -17.26 3.75 2.71
C ARG A 94 -16.26 3.68 3.85
N THR A 95 -15.24 4.53 3.75
CA THR A 95 -14.40 4.86 4.90
C THR A 95 -15.31 5.38 6.02
N ASP A 96 -15.09 4.92 7.25
CA ASP A 96 -15.87 5.44 8.38
C ASP A 96 -15.55 6.94 8.61
N PRO A 97 -16.48 7.73 9.17
CA PRO A 97 -16.30 9.18 9.28
C PRO A 97 -15.05 9.59 10.05
N TRP A 98 -14.65 8.80 11.06
CA TRP A 98 -13.47 9.13 11.87
C TRP A 98 -12.19 8.92 11.08
N THR A 99 -12.06 7.79 10.36
CA THR A 99 -10.90 7.55 9.50
C THR A 99 -10.85 8.54 8.33
N GLU A 100 -12.01 8.92 7.77
CA GLU A 100 -12.10 9.91 6.70
C GLU A 100 -11.53 11.25 7.14
N GLU A 101 -11.96 11.75 8.32
CA GLU A 101 -11.49 13.01 8.91
C GLU A 101 -10.02 12.94 9.34
N ALA A 102 -9.63 11.86 10.02
CA ALA A 102 -8.26 11.69 10.53
C ALA A 102 -7.21 11.54 9.41
N SER A 103 -7.61 11.11 8.21
CA SER A 103 -6.71 10.88 7.08
C SER A 103 -6.58 12.06 6.12
N VAL A 104 -7.36 13.15 6.27
CA VAL A 104 -7.39 14.28 5.31
C VAL A 104 -6.00 14.84 5.04
N GLU A 105 -5.25 15.16 6.09
CA GLU A 105 -3.92 15.78 5.94
C GLU A 105 -2.94 14.82 5.26
N LEU A 106 -2.94 13.55 5.65
CA LEU A 106 -2.09 12.51 5.09
C LEU A 106 -2.38 12.29 3.61
N ARG A 107 -3.67 12.20 3.23
CA ARG A 107 -4.08 12.03 1.84
C ARG A 107 -3.72 13.23 0.97
N ALA A 108 -3.93 14.45 1.48
CA ALA A 108 -3.57 15.67 0.78
C ALA A 108 -2.05 15.78 0.56
N ARG A 109 -1.25 15.50 1.60
CA ARG A 109 0.22 15.57 1.55
C ARG A 109 0.80 14.63 0.50
N HIS A 110 0.37 13.37 0.51
CA HIS A 110 0.93 12.33 -0.35
C HIS A 110 0.16 12.15 -1.68
N GLY A 111 -0.95 12.86 -1.88
CA GLY A 111 -1.73 12.81 -3.12
C GLY A 111 -2.51 11.52 -3.32
N ILE A 112 -2.88 10.84 -2.24
CA ILE A 112 -3.54 9.53 -2.27
C ILE A 112 -4.90 9.60 -2.97
N ASP A 113 -5.60 10.73 -2.89
CA ASP A 113 -6.91 10.90 -3.52
C ASP A 113 -6.87 10.78 -5.06
N SER A 114 -5.69 10.93 -5.68
CA SER A 114 -5.52 10.72 -7.12
C SER A 114 -5.69 9.27 -7.57
N PHE A 115 -5.60 8.31 -6.64
CA PHE A 115 -5.78 6.88 -6.90
C PHE A 115 -7.22 6.41 -6.70
N ALA A 116 -8.10 7.26 -6.16
CA ALA A 116 -9.50 6.90 -5.97
C ALA A 116 -10.27 6.98 -7.30
N PRO A 117 -11.08 5.96 -7.66
CA PRO A 117 -11.91 6.04 -8.86
C PRO A 117 -12.94 7.17 -8.73
N ALA A 118 -13.17 7.91 -9.83
CA ALA A 118 -14.05 9.08 -9.82
C ALA A 118 -15.47 8.78 -9.30
N ALA A 119 -15.98 7.57 -9.54
CA ALA A 119 -17.28 7.11 -9.08
C ALA A 119 -17.39 6.94 -7.55
N LYS A 120 -16.25 6.79 -6.84
CA LYS A 120 -16.22 6.60 -5.38
C LYS A 120 -16.76 7.82 -4.62
N TRP A 121 -16.66 9.00 -5.20
CA TRP A 121 -17.03 10.26 -4.54
C TRP A 121 -18.43 10.75 -4.89
N SER A 122 -19.11 10.12 -5.85
CA SER A 122 -20.42 10.56 -6.38
C SER A 122 -21.56 9.58 -6.16
N ALA A 123 -21.27 8.33 -5.74
CA ALA A 123 -22.26 7.37 -5.26
C ALA A 123 -22.62 7.64 -3.79
#